data_AF-A0A3N5J3F6-F1
#
_entry.id   AF-A0A3N5J3F6-F1
#
_cell.length_a   1.000
_cell.length_b   1.000
_cell.length_c   1.000
_cell.angle_alpha   90.00
_cell.angle_beta   90.00
_cell.angle_gamma   90.00
#
_symmetry.space_group_name_H-M   'P 1'
#
loop_
_entity.id
_entity.type
_entity.pdbx_description
1 polymer ?
#
loop_
_entity_poly.entity_id
_entity_poly.type
_entity_poly.pdbx_seq_one_letter_code
_entity_poly.pdbx_strand_id
1 'polypeptide(L)'
;MLTTIKDTAKASSALLAISVNTIVLCLLLCCLALGKWLAPTPGARDGVRKVLEKIAEAWISVNNLILSLYRNPAWDVGIPADLDRQGCYLVSCNHRSWVDILVLQRCFNRRLPLLRFFLKRELIRVPFLGLAWWALDFPFMQRHSKEEIARRPELKGRDLENAR
;
A
#
# COMPACT_ATOMS: atom_id res chain seq x y z
N MET A 1 -29.99 6.64 -19.39
CA MET A 1 -29.09 6.03 -20.41
C MET A 1 -27.83 6.88 -20.62
N LEU A 2 -27.93 8.14 -21.07
CA LEU A 2 -26.76 9.02 -21.29
C LEU A 2 -25.94 9.32 -20.02
N THR A 3 -26.61 9.48 -18.86
CA THR A 3 -25.94 9.64 -17.55
C THR A 3 -25.13 8.40 -17.17
N THR A 4 -25.74 7.22 -17.27
CA THR A 4 -25.08 5.92 -17.04
C THR A 4 -23.86 5.74 -17.94
N ILE A 5 -23.98 6.05 -19.24
CA ILE A 5 -22.85 5.94 -20.19
C ILE A 5 -21.72 6.89 -19.79
N LYS A 6 -22.03 8.13 -19.42
CA LYS A 6 -21.04 9.11 -18.96
C LYS A 6 -20.34 8.67 -17.67
N ASP A 7 -21.09 8.11 -16.73
CA ASP A 7 -20.56 7.63 -15.45
C ASP A 7 -19.71 6.38 -15.63
N THR A 8 -20.12 5.44 -16.48
CA THR A 8 -19.31 4.28 -16.86
C THR A 8 -18.03 4.69 -17.57
N ALA A 9 -18.10 5.60 -18.55
CA ALA A 9 -16.93 6.08 -19.27
C ALA A 9 -15.90 6.73 -18.33
N LYS A 10 -16.39 7.57 -17.41
CA LYS A 10 -15.59 8.17 -16.33
C LYS A 10 -14.95 7.11 -15.42
N ALA A 11 -15.72 6.13 -14.95
CA ALA A 11 -15.20 5.08 -14.09
C ALA A 11 -14.13 4.25 -14.80
N SER A 12 -14.34 3.91 -16.07
CA SER A 12 -13.38 3.17 -16.89
C SER A 12 -12.09 3.97 -17.13
N SER A 13 -12.18 5.26 -17.43
CA SER A 13 -10.98 6.10 -17.60
C SER A 13 -10.23 6.32 -16.28
N ALA A 14 -10.94 6.37 -15.15
CA ALA A 14 -10.32 6.40 -13.82
C ALA A 14 -9.54 5.13 -13.52
N LEU A 15 -10.17 3.97 -13.77
CA LEU A 15 -9.55 2.67 -13.57
C LEU A 15 -8.31 2.52 -14.46
N LEU A 16 -8.40 2.93 -15.72
CA LEU A 16 -7.26 2.92 -16.64
C LEU A 16 -6.13 3.81 -16.12
N ALA A 17 -6.42 5.05 -15.72
CA ALA A 17 -5.43 5.97 -15.19
C ALA A 17 -4.73 5.44 -13.92
N ILE A 18 -5.48 4.88 -12.98
CA ILE A 18 -4.93 4.24 -11.77
C ILE A 18 -4.07 3.04 -12.15
N SER A 19 -4.51 2.22 -13.11
CA SER A 19 -3.77 1.03 -13.55
C SER A 19 -2.44 1.41 -14.19
N VAL A 20 -2.44 2.39 -15.10
CA VAL A 20 -1.22 2.90 -15.74
C VAL A 20 -0.28 3.50 -14.69
N ASN A 21 -0.79 4.38 -13.80
CA ASN A 21 -0.01 4.97 -12.72
C ASN A 21 0.63 3.90 -11.82
N THR A 22 -0.15 2.88 -11.47
CA THR A 22 0.31 1.75 -10.65
C THR A 22 1.40 0.95 -11.35
N ILE A 23 1.19 0.54 -12.60
CA ILE A 23 2.17 -0.24 -13.35
C ILE A 23 3.48 0.54 -13.50
N VAL A 24 3.41 1.80 -13.93
CA VAL A 24 4.60 2.64 -14.16
C VAL A 24 5.40 2.81 -12.88
N LEU A 25 4.75 3.16 -11.76
CA LEU A 25 5.45 3.39 -10.51
C LEU A 25 5.90 2.10 -9.83
N CYS A 26 5.16 0.99 -9.96
CA CYS A 26 5.63 -0.31 -9.50
C CYS A 26 6.87 -0.76 -10.27
N LEU A 27 6.91 -0.59 -11.60
CA LEU A 27 8.09 -0.88 -12.39
C LEU A 27 9.29 -0.02 -11.97
N LEU A 28 9.08 1.28 -11.79
CA LEU A 28 10.12 2.19 -11.29
C LEU A 28 10.64 1.76 -9.91
N LEU A 29 9.74 1.43 -8.98
CA LEU A 29 10.09 0.92 -7.64
C LEU A 29 10.92 -0.36 -7.75
N CYS A 30 10.49 -1.33 -8.56
CA CYS A 30 11.20 -2.58 -8.76
C CYS A 30 12.61 -2.36 -9.35
N CYS A 31 12.75 -1.45 -10.33
CA CYS A 31 14.06 -1.10 -10.88
C CYS A 31 14.98 -0.47 -9.83
N LEU A 32 14.47 0.47 -9.02
CA LEU A 32 15.25 1.12 -7.97
C LEU A 32 15.55 0.21 -6.78
N ALA A 33 14.70 -0.80 -6.54
CA ALA A 33 14.93 -1.83 -5.52
C ALA A 33 16.18 -2.66 -5.82
N LEU A 34 16.56 -2.84 -7.09
CA LEU A 34 17.84 -3.44 -7.45
C LEU A 34 19.01 -2.61 -6.89
N GLY A 35 18.89 -1.28 -6.88
CA GLY A 35 19.86 -0.39 -6.25
C GLY A 35 19.98 -0.60 -4.74
N LYS A 36 18.89 -0.98 -4.05
CA LYS A 36 18.93 -1.36 -2.62
C LYS A 36 19.77 -2.61 -2.40
N TRP A 37 19.72 -3.56 -3.33
CA TRP A 37 20.52 -4.79 -3.27
C TRP A 37 22.00 -4.55 -3.53
N LEU A 38 22.31 -3.62 -4.46
CA LEU A 38 23.68 -3.21 -4.78
C LEU A 38 24.30 -2.24 -3.76
N ALA A 39 23.50 -1.65 -2.87
CA ALA A 39 23.97 -0.67 -1.89
C ALA A 39 24.90 -1.31 -0.83
N PRO A 40 26.18 -0.91 -0.78
CA PRO A 40 27.20 -1.60 0.02
C PRO A 40 27.18 -1.22 1.51
N THR A 41 26.60 -0.08 1.86
CA THR A 41 26.59 0.44 3.23
C THR A 41 25.17 0.62 3.77
N PRO A 42 24.97 0.56 5.11
CA PRO A 42 23.68 0.83 5.73
C PRO A 42 23.10 2.19 5.35
N GLY A 43 23.93 3.24 5.31
CA GLY A 43 23.50 4.58 4.93
C GLY A 43 23.01 4.68 3.48
N ALA A 44 23.67 3.96 2.55
CA ALA A 44 23.22 3.89 1.16
C ALA A 44 21.85 3.18 1.04
N ARG A 45 21.66 2.08 1.78
CA ARG A 45 20.37 1.36 1.83
C ARG A 45 19.25 2.23 2.40
N ASP A 46 19.53 2.98 3.46
CA ASP A 46 18.58 3.94 4.03
C ASP A 46 18.22 5.08 3.07
N GLY A 47 19.20 5.57 2.31
CA GLY A 47 18.97 6.56 1.25
C GLY A 47 18.02 6.03 0.18
N VAL A 48 18.28 4.82 -0.32
CA VAL A 48 17.39 4.15 -1.29
C VAL A 48 16.00 3.92 -0.70
N ARG A 49 15.90 3.45 0.56
CA ARG A 49 14.61 3.27 1.26
C ARG A 49 13.80 4.56 1.27
N LYS A 50 14.39 5.70 1.65
CA LYS A 50 13.72 7.01 1.66
C LYS A 50 13.25 7.43 0.26
N VAL A 51 14.01 7.11 -0.79
CA VAL A 51 13.59 7.39 -2.17
C VAL A 51 12.40 6.52 -2.58
N LEU A 52 12.43 5.22 -2.28
CA LEU A 52 11.33 4.30 -2.56
C LEU A 52 10.04 4.74 -1.83
N GLU A 53 10.14 5.14 -0.55
CA GLU A 53 9.01 5.66 0.22
C GLU A 53 8.41 6.92 -0.41
N LYS A 54 9.24 7.87 -0.85
CA LYS A 54 8.76 9.08 -1.55
C LYS A 54 8.04 8.76 -2.85
N ILE A 55 8.50 7.75 -3.60
CA ILE A 55 7.82 7.28 -4.82
C ILE A 55 6.47 6.64 -4.47
N ALA A 56 6.39 5.86 -3.40
CA ALA A 56 5.13 5.29 -2.92
C ALA A 56 4.14 6.38 -2.47
N GLU A 57 4.60 7.41 -1.77
CA GLU A 57 3.75 8.56 -1.41
C GLU A 57 3.28 9.34 -2.65
N ALA A 58 4.13 9.48 -3.67
CA ALA A 58 3.75 10.08 -4.94
C ALA A 58 2.70 9.24 -5.66
N TRP A 59 2.86 7.91 -5.68
CA TRP A 59 1.87 6.97 -6.21
C TRP A 59 0.50 7.16 -5.55
N ILE A 60 0.46 7.20 -4.22
CA ILE A 60 -0.75 7.48 -3.44
C ILE A 60 -1.33 8.85 -3.79
N SER A 61 -0.49 9.88 -3.90
CA SER A 61 -0.94 11.25 -4.23
C SER A 61 -1.61 11.32 -5.59
N VAL A 62 -1.05 10.66 -6.60
CA VAL A 62 -1.61 10.62 -7.96
C VAL A 62 -2.93 9.83 -7.96
N ASN A 63 -3.01 8.70 -7.26
CA ASN A 63 -4.27 7.96 -7.11
C ASN A 63 -5.35 8.83 -6.43
N ASN A 64 -5.00 9.57 -5.39
CA ASN A 64 -5.92 10.49 -4.70
C ASN A 64 -6.41 11.62 -5.60
N LEU A 65 -5.52 12.17 -6.44
CA LEU A 65 -5.88 13.18 -7.44
C LEU A 65 -6.86 12.60 -8.45
N ILE A 66 -6.53 11.44 -9.04
CA ILE A 66 -7.41 10.74 -9.99
C ILE A 66 -8.79 10.54 -9.36
N LEU A 67 -8.87 9.90 -8.18
CA LEU A 67 -10.15 9.63 -7.51
C LEU A 67 -10.95 10.91 -7.20
N SER A 68 -10.28 12.00 -6.83
CA SER A 68 -10.93 13.30 -6.59
C SER A 68 -11.54 13.91 -7.86
N LEU A 69 -10.88 13.76 -9.02
CA LEU A 69 -11.39 14.28 -10.29
C LEU A 69 -12.63 13.52 -10.77
N TYR A 70 -12.75 12.23 -10.42
CA TYR A 70 -13.82 11.38 -10.95
C TYR A 70 -15.10 11.39 -10.12
N ARG A 71 -14.99 11.22 -8.80
CA ARG A 71 -16.16 10.98 -7.93
C ARG A 71 -16.33 12.01 -6.81
N ASN A 72 -15.28 12.81 -6.55
CA ASN A 72 -15.18 13.81 -5.47
C ASN A 72 -16.14 13.57 -4.29
N PRO A 73 -16.01 12.46 -3.55
CA PRO A 73 -16.95 12.17 -2.47
C PRO A 73 -16.85 13.22 -1.38
N ALA A 74 -17.97 13.52 -0.71
CA ALA A 74 -17.95 14.36 0.48
C ALA A 74 -17.18 13.63 1.59
N TRP A 75 -16.12 14.26 2.07
CA TRP A 75 -15.28 13.72 3.14
C TRP A 75 -15.58 14.48 4.42
N ASP A 76 -15.96 13.75 5.46
CA ASP A 76 -16.00 14.25 6.83
C ASP A 76 -14.89 13.52 7.60
N VAL A 77 -13.75 14.19 7.77
CA VAL A 77 -12.53 13.59 8.33
C VAL A 77 -11.90 14.58 9.31
N GLY A 78 -11.88 14.22 10.59
CA GLY A 78 -11.06 14.88 11.61
C GLY A 78 -9.65 14.29 11.64
N ILE A 79 -8.63 15.10 11.39
CA ILE A 79 -7.22 14.71 11.50
C ILE A 79 -6.57 15.49 12.65
N PRO A 80 -5.85 14.84 13.59
CA PRO A 80 -5.10 15.54 14.62
C PRO A 80 -4.10 16.54 14.02
N ALA A 81 -3.97 17.71 14.65
CA ALA A 81 -3.11 18.79 14.16
C ALA A 81 -1.61 18.52 14.42
N ASP A 82 -1.31 17.65 15.37
CA ASP A 82 0.00 17.34 15.93
C ASP A 82 0.63 16.06 15.38
N LEU A 83 0.17 15.57 14.22
CA LEU A 83 0.81 14.43 13.55
C LEU A 83 2.21 14.81 13.05
N ASP A 84 3.21 14.02 13.47
CA ASP A 84 4.59 14.14 13.04
C ASP A 84 4.91 13.08 11.99
N ARG A 85 5.49 13.51 10.87
CA ARG A 85 5.89 12.61 9.80
C ARG A 85 7.10 11.73 10.17
N GLN A 86 7.81 12.06 11.25
CA GLN A 86 8.93 11.29 11.78
C GLN A 86 8.54 10.41 12.99
N GLY A 87 7.30 10.48 13.46
CA GLY A 87 6.84 9.70 14.61
C GLY A 87 6.57 8.23 14.29
N CYS A 88 6.34 7.44 15.33
CA CYS A 88 5.96 6.03 15.23
C CYS A 88 4.50 5.86 15.66
N TYR A 89 3.63 5.43 14.74
CA TYR A 89 2.19 5.38 14.95
C TYR A 89 1.64 3.99 14.65
N LEU A 90 0.73 3.52 15.52
CA LEU A 90 -0.15 2.39 15.23
C LEU A 90 -1.51 2.94 14.79
N VAL A 91 -1.85 2.77 13.52
CA VAL A 91 -3.15 3.16 12.98
C VAL A 91 -4.10 1.97 13.09
N SER A 92 -5.23 2.16 13.78
CA SER A 92 -6.28 1.16 13.93
C SER A 92 -7.60 1.69 13.38
N CYS A 93 -8.31 0.86 12.63
CA CYS A 93 -9.63 1.17 12.09
C CYS A 93 -10.50 -0.09 12.10
N ASN A 94 -11.82 0.09 11.95
CA ASN A 94 -12.67 -1.01 11.57
C ASN A 94 -12.36 -1.45 10.13
N HIS A 95 -12.66 -2.70 9.77
CA HIS A 95 -12.53 -3.18 8.40
C HIS A 95 -13.92 -3.39 7.78
N ARG A 96 -14.26 -2.55 6.80
CA ARG A 96 -15.56 -2.55 6.12
C ARG A 96 -15.45 -2.93 4.66
N SER A 97 -14.33 -2.62 4.03
CA SER A 97 -14.14 -2.86 2.60
C SER A 97 -12.67 -2.92 2.21
N TRP A 98 -12.40 -3.44 1.02
CA TRP A 98 -11.07 -3.36 0.43
C TRP A 98 -10.63 -1.91 0.13
N VAL A 99 -11.57 -0.95 0.08
CA VAL A 99 -11.30 0.48 -0.17
C VAL A 99 -10.71 1.16 1.08
N ASP A 100 -10.80 0.54 2.25
CA ASP A 100 -10.33 1.11 3.53
C ASP A 100 -8.87 1.55 3.44
N ILE A 101 -8.01 0.79 2.75
CA ILE A 101 -6.61 1.18 2.59
C ILE A 101 -6.44 2.45 1.76
N LEU A 102 -7.26 2.64 0.72
CA LEU A 102 -7.24 3.85 -0.11
C LEU A 102 -7.72 5.06 0.70
N VAL A 103 -8.70 4.87 1.59
CA VAL A 103 -9.18 5.90 2.51
C VAL A 103 -8.07 6.29 3.49
N LEU A 104 -7.44 5.32 4.16
CA LEU A 104 -6.35 5.58 5.10
C LEU A 104 -5.16 6.27 4.42
N GLN A 105 -4.78 5.77 3.24
CA GLN A 105 -3.75 6.40 2.41
C GLN A 105 -4.14 7.83 2.03
N ARG A 106 -5.39 8.11 1.66
CA ARG A 106 -5.84 9.48 1.41
C ARG A 106 -5.72 10.39 2.62
N CYS A 107 -6.16 9.92 3.78
CA CYS A 107 -6.17 10.72 5.01
C CYS A 107 -4.75 11.01 5.51
N PHE A 108 -3.87 10.00 5.50
CA PHE A 108 -2.58 10.08 6.21
C PHE A 108 -1.35 10.21 5.32
N ASN A 109 -1.47 10.11 3.98
CA ASN A 109 -0.33 10.26 3.08
C ASN A 109 0.38 11.61 3.30
N ARG A 110 1.70 11.55 3.50
CA ARG A 110 2.57 12.70 3.85
C ARG A 110 2.26 13.41 5.17
N ARG A 111 1.34 12.88 6.00
CA ARG A 111 1.09 13.32 7.37
C ARG A 111 1.72 12.39 8.39
N LEU A 112 1.65 11.09 8.11
CA LEU A 112 2.38 10.04 8.82
C LEU A 112 3.56 9.56 7.97
N PRO A 113 4.52 8.81 8.55
CA PRO A 113 5.37 7.94 7.76
C PRO A 113 4.54 7.05 6.83
N LEU A 114 5.16 6.53 5.75
CA LEU A 114 4.48 5.65 4.80
C LEU A 114 3.72 4.55 5.55
N LEU A 115 2.39 4.53 5.37
CA LEU A 115 1.53 3.60 6.07
C LEU A 115 1.83 2.17 5.62
N ARG A 116 2.55 1.44 6.47
CA ARG A 116 2.79 0.01 6.31
C ARG A 116 1.69 -0.77 6.99
N PHE A 117 1.23 -1.81 6.33
CA PHE A 117 0.20 -2.70 6.84
C PHE A 117 0.54 -4.13 6.44
N PHE A 118 -0.07 -5.07 7.16
CA PHE A 118 0.15 -6.49 6.93
C PHE A 118 -0.53 -6.95 5.64
N LEU A 119 0.26 -7.46 4.71
CA LEU A 119 -0.22 -8.01 3.44
C LEU A 119 -0.44 -9.51 3.56
N LYS A 120 -1.43 -10.03 2.85
CA LYS A 120 -1.61 -11.48 2.71
C LYS A 120 -0.47 -12.06 1.88
N ARG A 121 0.11 -13.21 2.27
CA ARG A 121 1.21 -13.86 1.53
C ARG A 121 0.91 -14.07 0.04
N GLU A 122 -0.33 -14.31 -0.34
CA GLU A 122 -0.77 -14.52 -1.73
C GLU A 122 -0.57 -13.28 -2.60
N LEU A 123 -0.57 -12.08 -2.02
CA LEU A 123 -0.37 -10.83 -2.75
C LEU A 123 1.04 -10.71 -3.35
N ILE A 124 2.02 -11.48 -2.86
CA ILE A 124 3.36 -11.52 -3.46
C ILE A 124 3.33 -12.04 -4.91
N ARG A 125 2.28 -12.81 -5.27
CA ARG A 125 2.13 -13.40 -6.61
C ARG A 125 1.49 -12.45 -7.62
N VAL A 126 0.98 -11.30 -7.17
CA VAL A 126 0.38 -10.31 -8.06
C VAL A 126 1.50 -9.64 -8.87
N PRO A 127 1.47 -9.69 -10.21
CA PRO A 127 2.50 -9.08 -11.04
C PRO A 127 2.73 -7.61 -10.69
N PHE A 128 4.00 -7.20 -10.64
CA PHE A 128 4.51 -5.85 -10.31
C PHE A 128 4.24 -5.41 -8.86
N LEU A 129 3.02 -5.54 -8.37
CA LEU A 129 2.61 -5.11 -7.03
C LEU A 129 3.27 -5.92 -5.92
N GLY A 130 3.31 -7.26 -6.05
CA GLY A 130 3.96 -8.16 -5.09
C GLY A 130 5.42 -7.77 -4.83
N LEU A 131 6.16 -7.52 -5.92
CA LEU A 131 7.56 -7.09 -5.88
C LEU A 131 7.72 -5.66 -5.33
N ALA A 132 6.82 -4.73 -5.70
CA ALA A 132 6.86 -3.36 -5.22
C ALA A 132 6.64 -3.28 -3.69
N TRP A 133 5.70 -4.05 -3.15
CA TRP A 133 5.49 -4.12 -1.70
C TRP A 133 6.68 -4.75 -0.97
N TRP A 134 7.27 -5.81 -1.54
CA TRP A 134 8.50 -6.40 -1.00
C TRP A 134 9.65 -5.39 -1.00
N ALA A 135 9.83 -4.62 -2.08
CA ALA A 135 10.86 -3.59 -2.18
C ALA A 135 10.72 -2.47 -1.12
N LEU A 136 9.48 -2.15 -0.75
CA LEU A 136 9.10 -1.16 0.27
C LEU A 136 9.14 -1.70 1.71
N ASP A 137 9.58 -2.94 1.91
CA ASP A 137 9.63 -3.64 3.19
C ASP A 137 8.26 -3.79 3.86
N PHE A 138 7.21 -4.09 3.07
CA PHE A 138 5.90 -4.42 3.65
C PHE A 138 5.91 -5.83 4.26
N PRO A 139 5.35 -6.01 5.47
CA PRO A 139 5.29 -7.32 6.10
C PRO A 139 4.21 -8.20 5.44
N PHE A 140 4.60 -9.41 5.02
CA PHE A 140 3.68 -10.41 4.47
C PHE A 140 3.35 -11.47 5.51
N MET A 141 2.06 -11.64 5.78
CA MET A 141 1.54 -12.55 6.79
C MET A 141 0.95 -13.80 6.14
N GLN A 142 1.23 -14.94 6.75
CA GLN A 142 0.55 -16.19 6.48
C GLN A 142 -0.29 -16.56 7.70
N ARG A 143 -1.61 -16.63 7.51
CA ARG A 143 -2.53 -17.17 8.52
C ARG A 143 -2.84 -18.61 8.16
N HIS A 144 -2.53 -19.54 9.06
CA HIS A 144 -2.88 -20.94 8.91
C HIS A 144 -4.35 -21.18 9.32
N SER A 145 -5.06 -22.02 8.58
CA SER A 145 -6.43 -22.37 8.93
C SER A 145 -6.48 -23.26 10.18
N LYS A 146 -7.64 -23.35 10.84
CA LYS A 146 -7.79 -24.23 12.01
C LYS A 146 -7.57 -25.69 11.63
N GLU A 147 -8.00 -26.09 10.44
CA GLU A 147 -7.81 -27.44 9.90
C GLU A 147 -6.34 -27.73 9.59
N GLU A 148 -5.60 -26.75 9.05
CA GLU A 148 -4.16 -26.87 8.81
C GLU A 148 -3.38 -27.03 10.12
N ILE A 149 -3.72 -26.24 11.15
CA ILE A 149 -3.10 -26.34 12.48
C ILE A 149 -3.46 -27.68 13.14
N ALA A 150 -4.69 -28.16 12.98
CA ALA A 150 -5.11 -29.46 13.52
C ALA A 150 -4.34 -30.62 12.88
N ARG A 151 -4.01 -30.52 11.58
CA ARG A 151 -3.18 -31.51 10.88
C ARG A 151 -1.69 -31.36 11.18
N ARG A 152 -1.24 -30.16 11.52
CA ARG A 152 0.17 -29.80 11.79
C ARG A 152 0.26 -28.84 12.99
N PRO A 153 0.24 -29.36 14.22
CA PRO A 153 0.25 -28.57 15.45
C PRO A 153 1.45 -27.61 15.56
N GLU A 154 2.57 -27.93 14.90
CA GLU A 154 3.78 -27.12 14.79
C GLU A 154 3.59 -25.79 14.05
N LEU A 155 2.45 -25.59 13.38
CA LEU A 155 2.08 -24.34 12.71
C LEU A 155 1.42 -23.32 13.67
N LYS A 156 1.07 -23.75 14.89
CA LYS A 156 0.44 -22.89 15.89
C LYS A 156 1.41 -21.81 16.36
N GLY A 157 1.07 -20.54 16.18
CA GLY A 157 1.88 -19.39 16.61
C GLY A 157 2.95 -18.93 15.62
N ARG A 158 3.16 -19.65 14.50
CA ARG A 158 4.09 -19.22 13.44
C ARG A 158 3.65 -17.95 12.72
N ASP A 159 2.36 -17.63 12.76
CA ASP A 159 1.81 -16.39 12.23
C ASP A 159 2.33 -15.14 12.97
N LEU A 160 2.64 -15.26 14.27
CA LEU A 160 3.23 -14.19 15.08
C LEU A 160 4.74 -14.03 14.86
N GLU A 161 5.46 -15.12 14.57
CA GLU A 161 6.89 -15.06 14.25
C GLU A 161 7.15 -14.32 12.94
N ASN A 162 6.30 -14.54 11.94
CA ASN A 162 6.37 -13.85 10.64
C ASN A 162 6.04 -12.35 10.72
N ALA A 163 5.52 -11.88 11.86
CA ALA A 163 5.13 -10.48 12.08
C ALA A 163 6.25 -9.61 12.72
N ARG A 164 7.39 -10.22 13.08
CA ARG A 164 8.55 -9.56 13.69
C ARG A 164 9.52 -9.07 12.63
#